data_AF-A0A2K3LWJ1-F1
#
_entry.id   AF-A0A2K3LWJ1-F1
#
_cell.length_a   1.000
_cell.length_b   1.000
_cell.length_c   1.000
_cell.angle_alpha   90.00
_cell.angle_beta   90.00
_cell.angle_gamma   90.00
#
_symmetry.space_group_name_H-M   'P 1'
#
loop_
_entity.id
_entity.type
_entity.pdbx_description
1 polymer ?
#
loop_
_entity_poly.entity_id
_entity_poly.type
_entity_poly.pdbx_seq_one_letter_code
_entity_poly.pdbx_strand_id
1 'polypeptide(L)'
;MTDLLVQFLLQILGLCFWPDFTQYPNTGVSHNNMLYTMSFLPSHFQSGHNFGFWKRCIYHCVPAELEYGNTIWNALQTLVPSLKLVRDAKLRHVYAVRLVEFLCSEASTENDGEFWESCIATDMICTAASAGIVEILSICFRSFPDLVWSHDRNEGYVAEIAINNRQEKVFSLLCKMPTICKMQVLGIRPPPDYGRHTSAYKAAKLATKIESIPGAAFQMQRELQWFKVCLI
;
A
#
# COMPACT_ATOMS: atom_id res chain seq x y z
N MET A 1 -29.83 3.61 10.79
CA MET A 1 -29.54 2.82 12.00
C MET A 1 -28.34 1.87 11.81
N THR A 2 -28.04 1.47 10.57
CA THR A 2 -26.83 0.70 10.20
C THR A 2 -25.55 1.54 10.22
N ASP A 3 -25.58 2.81 9.80
CA ASP A 3 -24.37 3.64 9.70
C ASP A 3 -23.74 4.00 11.04
N LEU A 4 -24.56 4.31 12.04
CA LEU A 4 -24.08 4.60 13.40
C LEU A 4 -23.45 3.37 14.05
N LEU A 5 -23.98 2.17 13.83
CA LEU A 5 -23.38 0.93 14.35
C LEU A 5 -22.08 0.57 13.64
N VAL A 6 -21.97 0.84 12.33
CA VAL A 6 -20.74 0.64 11.56
C VAL A 6 -19.68 1.65 11.96
N GLN A 7 -20.02 2.94 12.11
CA GLN A 7 -19.12 3.96 12.66
C GLN A 7 -18.67 3.63 14.08
N PHE A 8 -19.60 3.21 14.96
CA PHE A 8 -19.26 2.83 16.33
C PHE A 8 -18.35 1.59 16.38
N LEU A 9 -18.60 0.60 15.50
CA LEU A 9 -17.74 -0.57 15.36
C LEU A 9 -16.38 -0.21 14.76
N LEU A 10 -16.31 0.68 13.77
CA LEU A 10 -15.05 1.17 13.19
C LEU A 10 -14.24 1.99 14.20
N GLN A 11 -14.90 2.75 15.06
CA GLN A 11 -14.25 3.55 16.11
C GLN A 11 -13.73 2.66 17.25
N ILE A 12 -14.49 1.63 17.64
CA ILE A 12 -14.03 0.61 18.59
C ILE A 12 -12.90 -0.25 17.98
N LEU A 13 -13.02 -0.65 16.71
CA LEU A 13 -12.00 -1.46 16.02
C LEU A 13 -10.73 -0.65 15.74
N GLY A 14 -10.85 0.63 15.41
CA GLY A 14 -9.74 1.57 15.30
C GLY A 14 -8.97 1.70 16.62
N LEU A 15 -9.67 1.83 17.75
CA LEU A 15 -9.05 1.85 19.08
C LEU A 15 -8.46 0.49 19.50
N CYS A 16 -9.07 -0.64 19.10
CA CYS A 16 -8.60 -1.98 19.47
C CYS A 16 -7.41 -2.48 18.63
N PHE A 17 -7.34 -2.14 17.34
CA PHE A 17 -6.26 -2.60 16.45
C PHE A 17 -5.14 -1.58 16.26
N TRP A 18 -5.35 -0.33 16.71
CA TRP A 18 -4.45 0.78 16.43
C TRP A 18 -4.27 1.68 17.66
N PRO A 19 -3.68 1.16 18.75
CA PRO A 19 -3.48 1.89 20.00
C PRO A 19 -2.62 3.16 19.83
N ASP A 20 -1.81 3.22 18.78
CA ASP A 20 -0.90 4.32 18.48
C ASP A 20 -1.57 5.54 17.83
N PHE A 21 -2.88 5.51 17.50
CA PHE A 21 -3.58 6.69 16.97
C PHE A 21 -3.50 7.90 17.92
N THR A 22 -3.30 7.66 19.21
CA THR A 22 -3.19 8.68 20.25
C THR A 22 -1.81 9.36 20.32
N GLN A 23 -0.78 8.82 19.63
CA GLN A 23 0.57 9.39 19.63
C GLN A 23 0.82 10.40 18.50
N TYR A 24 -0.09 10.52 17.53
CA TYR A 24 0.04 11.49 16.44
C TYR A 24 -0.55 12.84 16.86
N PRO A 25 0.21 13.94 16.72
CA PRO A 25 -0.10 15.20 17.39
C PRO A 25 -1.39 15.82 16.85
N ASN A 26 -2.28 16.18 17.78
CA ASN A 26 -3.40 17.11 17.66
C ASN A 26 -3.93 17.36 16.23
N THR A 27 -4.86 16.53 15.76
CA THR A 27 -5.82 16.98 14.75
C THR A 27 -7.18 16.36 15.06
N GLY A 28 -8.25 17.18 15.03
CA GLY A 28 -9.61 16.65 15.00
C GLY A 28 -9.70 15.63 13.86
N VAL A 29 -10.28 14.47 14.12
CA VAL A 29 -10.29 13.34 13.19
C VAL A 29 -11.17 13.70 11.99
N SER A 30 -10.59 14.34 10.98
CA SER A 30 -11.15 14.34 9.63
C SER A 30 -10.81 13.01 8.98
N HIS A 31 -11.75 12.45 8.20
CA HIS A 31 -11.56 11.22 7.42
C HIS A 31 -10.26 11.26 6.57
N ASN A 32 -9.96 12.46 6.07
CA ASN A 32 -8.80 12.81 5.25
C ASN A 32 -7.45 12.63 5.99
N ASN A 33 -7.39 13.01 7.27
CA ASN A 33 -6.19 12.81 8.08
C ASN A 33 -5.94 11.33 8.38
N MET A 34 -6.99 10.51 8.46
CA MET A 34 -6.86 9.07 8.73
C MET A 34 -6.25 8.31 7.54
N LEU A 35 -6.68 8.59 6.30
CA LEU A 35 -6.07 7.98 5.12
C LEU A 35 -4.58 8.36 5.00
N TYR A 36 -4.26 9.63 5.24
CA TYR A 36 -2.88 10.10 5.26
C TYR A 36 -2.03 9.34 6.28
N THR A 37 -2.48 9.17 7.53
CA THR A 37 -1.71 8.45 8.55
C THR A 37 -1.52 6.97 8.21
N MET A 38 -2.52 6.33 7.60
CA MET A 38 -2.41 4.92 7.16
C MET A 38 -1.30 4.71 6.12
N SER A 39 -1.01 5.71 5.28
CA SER A 39 0.07 5.61 4.27
C SER A 39 1.47 5.44 4.87
N PHE A 40 1.67 5.88 6.12
CA PHE A 40 2.93 5.71 6.86
C PHE A 40 3.06 4.35 7.56
N LEU A 41 2.04 3.48 7.45
CA LEU A 41 1.91 2.30 8.27
C LEU A 41 1.83 1.02 7.41
N PRO A 42 2.90 0.68 6.67
CA PRO A 42 2.91 -0.42 5.70
C PRO A 42 2.67 -1.80 6.32
N SER A 43 2.97 -1.99 7.61
CA SER A 43 2.72 -3.24 8.34
C SER A 43 1.23 -3.56 8.55
N HIS A 44 0.34 -2.58 8.34
CA HIS A 44 -1.10 -2.78 8.39
C HIS A 44 -1.68 -3.23 7.06
N PHE A 45 -0.88 -3.30 6.00
CA PHE A 45 -1.30 -3.74 4.68
C PHE A 45 -0.49 -4.96 4.25
N GLN A 46 -1.12 -5.91 3.57
CA GLN A 46 -0.45 -7.15 3.18
C GLN A 46 0.70 -6.90 2.20
N SER A 47 0.54 -5.92 1.30
CA SER A 47 1.58 -5.59 0.31
C SER A 47 2.84 -5.01 0.94
N GLY A 48 2.69 -4.14 1.96
CA GLY A 48 3.76 -3.48 2.71
C GLY A 48 4.31 -4.30 3.89
N HIS A 49 3.59 -5.32 4.35
CA HIS A 49 4.05 -6.19 5.43
C HIS A 49 5.07 -7.23 4.95
N ASN A 50 6.30 -7.15 5.47
CA ASN A 50 7.36 -8.10 5.13
C ASN A 50 7.30 -9.38 5.98
N PHE A 51 6.46 -10.34 5.58
CA PHE A 51 6.52 -11.68 6.14
C PHE A 51 7.74 -12.46 5.61
N GLY A 52 8.45 -13.14 6.51
CA GLY A 52 9.38 -14.20 6.14
C GLY A 52 8.68 -15.37 5.44
N PHE A 53 9.44 -16.19 4.71
CA PHE A 53 8.92 -17.28 3.87
C PHE A 53 7.86 -18.16 4.56
N TRP A 54 8.17 -18.66 5.77
CA TRP A 54 7.27 -19.52 6.53
C TRP A 54 5.97 -18.82 6.96
N LYS A 55 6.05 -17.56 7.37
CA LYS A 55 4.85 -16.78 7.77
C LYS A 55 3.93 -16.51 6.59
N ARG A 56 4.46 -16.34 5.37
CA ARG A 56 3.64 -16.22 4.15
C ARG A 56 2.85 -17.48 3.85
N CYS A 57 3.47 -18.65 4.01
CA CYS A 57 2.78 -19.93 3.80
C CYS A 57 1.60 -20.07 4.76
N ILE A 58 1.82 -19.77 6.05
CA ILE A 58 0.77 -19.81 7.07
C ILE A 58 -0.34 -18.79 6.76
N TYR A 59 0.00 -17.59 6.28
CA TYR A 59 -0.96 -16.53 5.96
C TYR A 59 -2.05 -16.97 4.96
N HIS A 60 -1.70 -17.80 3.98
CA HIS A 60 -2.65 -18.34 3.01
C HIS A 60 -3.59 -19.38 3.62
N CYS A 61 -3.14 -20.12 4.62
CA CYS A 61 -3.91 -21.19 5.27
C CYS A 61 -4.81 -20.67 6.41
N VAL A 62 -4.57 -19.47 6.92
CA VAL A 62 -5.37 -18.88 8.00
C VAL A 62 -6.67 -18.30 7.44
N PRO A 63 -7.86 -18.64 7.98
CA PRO A 63 -9.11 -18.03 7.55
C PRO A 63 -9.16 -16.53 7.87
N ALA A 64 -9.72 -15.73 6.95
CA ALA A 64 -9.86 -14.29 7.08
C ALA A 64 -11.08 -13.88 7.91
N GLU A 65 -12.17 -14.66 7.82
CA GLU A 65 -13.42 -14.37 8.50
C GLU A 65 -13.49 -15.11 9.83
N LEU A 66 -14.01 -14.40 10.84
CA LEU A 66 -14.37 -14.99 12.12
C LEU A 66 -15.54 -15.94 11.89
N GLU A 67 -15.26 -17.19 11.52
CA GLU A 67 -16.16 -18.28 11.90
C GLU A 67 -16.10 -18.37 13.44
N TYR A 68 -16.93 -17.54 14.06
CA TYR A 68 -17.16 -17.52 15.49
C TYR A 68 -17.64 -18.91 15.89
N GLY A 69 -16.77 -19.70 16.50
CA GLY A 69 -17.10 -21.05 16.98
C GLY A 69 -16.18 -22.18 16.54
N ASN A 70 -15.11 -21.95 15.78
CA ASN A 70 -14.21 -23.04 15.43
C ASN A 70 -13.24 -23.36 16.58
N THR A 71 -13.70 -24.19 17.53
CA THR A 71 -12.98 -24.63 18.75
C THR A 71 -11.57 -25.12 18.44
N ILE A 72 -11.38 -25.74 17.28
CA ILE A 72 -10.09 -26.24 16.78
C ILE A 72 -9.10 -25.09 16.56
N TRP A 73 -9.54 -23.98 15.97
CA TRP A 73 -8.66 -22.85 15.68
C TRP A 73 -8.21 -22.12 16.95
N ASN A 74 -9.09 -22.01 17.93
CA ASN A 74 -8.75 -21.42 19.24
C ASN A 74 -7.73 -22.29 19.99
N ALA A 75 -7.87 -23.62 19.93
CA ALA A 75 -6.88 -24.55 20.48
C ALA A 75 -5.53 -24.52 19.73
N LEU A 76 -5.55 -24.34 18.40
CA LEU A 76 -4.32 -24.22 17.61
C LEU A 76 -3.56 -22.93 17.91
N GLN A 77 -4.26 -21.82 18.17
CA GLN A 77 -3.64 -20.55 18.55
C GLN A 77 -2.98 -20.58 19.93
N THR A 78 -3.51 -21.36 20.89
CA THR A 78 -2.88 -21.52 22.21
C THR A 78 -1.63 -22.39 22.14
N LEU A 79 -1.63 -23.39 21.26
CA LEU A 79 -0.47 -24.27 21.05
C LEU A 79 0.64 -23.63 20.20
N VAL A 80 0.28 -22.76 19.25
CA VAL A 80 1.21 -22.17 18.29
C VAL A 80 1.08 -20.64 18.28
N PRO A 81 1.84 -19.90 19.11
CA PRO A 81 1.77 -18.44 19.19
C PRO A 81 2.06 -17.73 17.85
N SER A 82 2.90 -18.32 17.00
CA SER A 82 3.19 -17.78 15.66
C SER A 82 1.96 -17.78 14.75
N LEU A 83 1.03 -18.72 14.93
CA LEU A 83 -0.23 -18.79 14.21
C LEU A 83 -1.15 -17.64 14.62
N LYS A 84 -1.22 -17.34 15.92
CA LYS A 84 -1.93 -16.18 16.45
C LYS A 84 -1.40 -14.87 15.86
N LEU A 85 -0.08 -14.69 15.84
CA LEU A 85 0.54 -13.48 15.25
C LEU A 85 0.20 -13.29 13.76
N VAL A 86 0.22 -14.36 12.97
CA VAL A 86 -0.12 -14.31 11.54
C VAL A 86 -1.61 -14.04 11.35
N ARG A 87 -2.48 -14.63 12.19
CA ARG A 87 -3.92 -14.37 12.20
C ARG A 87 -4.22 -12.91 12.53
N ASP A 88 -3.65 -12.39 13.61
CA ASP A 88 -3.87 -11.01 14.04
C ASP A 88 -3.39 -10.03 12.95
N ALA A 89 -2.28 -10.32 12.28
CA ALA A 89 -1.82 -9.54 11.14
C ALA A 89 -2.79 -9.63 9.95
N LYS A 90 -3.30 -10.82 9.63
CA LYS A 90 -4.30 -11.00 8.57
C LYS A 90 -5.59 -10.22 8.84
N LEU A 91 -6.07 -10.24 10.08
CA LEU A 91 -7.21 -9.43 10.50
C LEU A 91 -6.91 -7.95 10.33
N ARG A 92 -5.76 -7.46 10.82
CA ARG A 92 -5.35 -6.06 10.61
C ARG A 92 -5.35 -5.66 9.14
N HIS A 93 -4.84 -6.52 8.25
CA HIS A 93 -4.83 -6.25 6.82
C HIS A 93 -6.24 -6.13 6.24
N VAL A 94 -7.14 -7.06 6.60
CA VAL A 94 -8.54 -7.03 6.14
C VAL A 94 -9.25 -5.76 6.63
N TYR A 95 -9.06 -5.39 7.90
CA TYR A 95 -9.67 -4.20 8.46
C TYR A 95 -9.11 -2.90 7.87
N ALA A 96 -7.79 -2.82 7.66
CA ALA A 96 -7.16 -1.66 7.04
C ALA A 96 -7.71 -1.43 5.62
N VAL A 97 -7.85 -2.49 4.82
CA VAL A 97 -8.45 -2.39 3.48
C VAL A 97 -9.90 -1.91 3.55
N ARG A 98 -10.74 -2.52 4.41
CA ARG A 98 -12.14 -2.11 4.57
C ARG A 98 -12.29 -0.66 5.00
N LEU A 99 -11.40 -0.19 5.87
CA LEU A 99 -11.38 1.19 6.34
C LEU A 99 -11.05 2.15 5.20
N VAL A 100 -10.02 1.85 4.39
CA VAL A 100 -9.69 2.67 3.22
C VAL A 100 -10.84 2.71 2.22
N GLU A 101 -11.48 1.56 1.95
CA GLU A 101 -12.66 1.50 1.07
C GLU A 101 -13.81 2.37 1.59
N PHE A 102 -14.09 2.31 2.89
CA PHE A 102 -15.12 3.13 3.54
C PHE A 102 -14.80 4.62 3.41
N LEU A 103 -13.57 5.04 3.75
CA LEU A 103 -13.17 6.45 3.67
C LEU A 103 -13.25 6.98 2.24
N CYS A 104 -12.85 6.18 1.25
CA CYS A 104 -12.98 6.55 -0.15
C CYS A 104 -14.44 6.57 -0.64
N SER A 105 -15.31 5.67 -0.15
CA SER A 105 -16.73 5.69 -0.51
C SER A 105 -17.44 6.91 0.04
N GLU A 106 -17.20 7.25 1.31
CA GLU A 106 -17.79 8.44 1.96
C GLU A 106 -17.36 9.71 1.21
N ALA A 107 -16.06 9.87 0.94
CA ALA A 107 -15.53 11.02 0.21
C ALA A 107 -16.10 11.15 -1.22
N SER A 108 -16.42 10.02 -1.86
CA SER A 108 -17.07 10.02 -3.18
C SER A 108 -18.52 10.52 -3.11
N THR A 109 -19.19 10.38 -1.96
CA THR A 109 -20.58 10.82 -1.76
C THR A 109 -20.69 12.27 -1.29
N GLU A 110 -19.73 12.75 -0.50
CA GLU A 110 -19.75 14.10 0.08
C GLU A 110 -19.26 15.19 -0.89
N ASN A 111 -18.82 14.81 -2.10
CA ASN A 111 -18.20 15.70 -3.10
C ASN A 111 -17.00 16.48 -2.53
N ASP A 112 -16.27 15.85 -1.61
CA ASP A 112 -15.14 16.39 -0.86
C ASP A 112 -13.86 16.37 -1.72
N GLY A 113 -13.97 16.86 -2.96
CA GLY A 113 -12.91 16.86 -3.97
C GLY A 113 -11.70 17.71 -3.58
N GLU A 114 -11.88 18.70 -2.70
CA GLU A 114 -10.81 19.58 -2.22
C GLU A 114 -9.65 18.80 -1.58
N PHE A 115 -9.95 17.71 -0.85
CA PHE A 115 -8.90 16.89 -0.27
C PHE A 115 -8.09 16.17 -1.33
N TRP A 116 -8.76 15.58 -2.32
CA TRP A 116 -8.11 14.78 -3.36
C TRP A 116 -7.32 15.63 -4.37
N GLU A 117 -7.62 16.91 -4.46
CA GLU A 117 -6.83 17.91 -5.18
C GLU A 117 -5.70 18.53 -4.33
N SER A 118 -5.62 18.21 -3.04
CA SER A 118 -4.66 18.82 -2.13
C SER A 118 -3.25 18.21 -2.20
N CYS A 119 -2.25 18.97 -1.72
CA CYS A 119 -0.90 18.45 -1.52
C CYS A 119 -0.87 17.24 -0.57
N ILE A 120 -1.78 17.17 0.41
CA ILE A 120 -1.83 16.09 1.40
C ILE A 120 -2.16 14.75 0.72
N ALA A 121 -3.10 14.76 -0.24
CA ALA A 121 -3.42 13.56 -1.02
C ALA A 121 -2.24 13.14 -1.91
N THR A 122 -1.52 14.11 -2.49
CA THR A 122 -0.31 13.83 -3.27
C THR A 122 0.77 13.18 -2.42
N ASP A 123 1.04 13.72 -1.23
CA ASP A 123 2.03 13.19 -0.29
C ASP A 123 1.65 11.78 0.19
N MET A 124 0.36 11.55 0.46
CA MET A 124 -0.17 10.23 0.82
C MET A 124 0.11 9.18 -0.28
N ILE A 125 -0.20 9.51 -1.53
CA ILE A 125 0.00 8.60 -2.68
C ILE A 125 1.49 8.32 -2.88
N CYS A 126 2.34 9.35 -2.80
CA CYS A 126 3.79 9.20 -2.92
C CYS A 126 4.36 8.33 -1.78
N THR A 127 3.91 8.55 -0.55
CA THR A 127 4.31 7.76 0.64
C THR A 127 3.85 6.30 0.52
N ALA A 128 2.60 6.06 0.11
CA ALA A 128 2.11 4.71 -0.11
C ALA A 128 2.91 3.99 -1.21
N ALA A 129 3.29 4.71 -2.28
CA ALA A 129 4.09 4.16 -3.36
C ALA A 129 5.52 3.83 -2.95
N SER A 130 6.17 4.69 -2.16
CA SER A 130 7.52 4.43 -1.64
C SER A 130 7.54 3.29 -0.63
N ALA A 131 6.50 3.19 0.20
CA ALA A 131 6.33 2.13 1.20
C ALA A 131 5.83 0.79 0.63
N GLY A 132 5.37 0.76 -0.63
CA GLY A 132 4.92 -0.46 -1.30
C GLY A 132 3.48 -0.87 -0.98
N ILE A 133 2.65 0.07 -0.52
CA ILE A 133 1.25 -0.16 -0.09
C ILE A 133 0.31 -0.14 -1.30
N VAL A 134 0.16 -1.30 -1.94
CA VAL A 134 -0.66 -1.48 -3.15
C VAL A 134 -2.14 -1.27 -2.88
N GLU A 135 -2.65 -1.68 -1.71
CA GLU A 135 -4.07 -1.64 -1.38
C GLU A 135 -4.59 -0.20 -1.38
N ILE A 136 -3.91 0.73 -0.69
CA ILE A 136 -4.25 2.16 -0.70
C ILE A 136 -4.27 2.68 -2.14
N LEU A 137 -3.18 2.49 -2.88
CA LEU A 137 -3.05 2.99 -4.26
C LEU A 137 -4.17 2.45 -5.17
N SER A 138 -4.46 1.15 -5.07
CA SER A 138 -5.48 0.50 -5.90
C SER A 138 -6.88 1.03 -5.63
N ILE A 139 -7.21 1.31 -4.37
CA ILE A 139 -8.53 1.85 -3.99
C ILE A 139 -8.61 3.32 -4.39
N CYS A 140 -7.59 4.12 -4.07
CA CYS A 140 -7.55 5.54 -4.39
C CYS A 140 -7.62 5.80 -5.89
N PHE A 141 -6.85 5.09 -6.72
CA PHE A 141 -6.91 5.27 -8.18
C PHE A 141 -8.21 4.78 -8.82
N ARG A 142 -8.93 3.85 -8.17
CA ARG A 142 -10.26 3.42 -8.61
C ARG A 142 -11.32 4.48 -8.28
N SER A 143 -11.24 5.07 -7.09
CA SER A 143 -12.20 6.09 -6.65
C SER A 143 -11.92 7.47 -7.28
N PHE A 144 -10.63 7.84 -7.39
CA PHE A 144 -10.15 9.14 -7.86
C PHE A 144 -8.99 8.94 -8.86
N PRO A 145 -9.29 8.68 -10.15
CA PRO A 145 -8.28 8.34 -11.14
C PRO A 145 -7.20 9.42 -11.37
N ASP A 146 -7.52 10.69 -11.09
CA ASP A 146 -6.59 11.80 -11.29
C ASP A 146 -5.37 11.76 -10.35
N LEU A 147 -5.49 11.08 -9.21
CA LEU A 147 -4.39 10.85 -8.27
C LEU A 147 -3.23 10.05 -8.86
N VAL A 148 -3.44 9.35 -9.97
CA VAL A 148 -2.34 8.70 -10.70
C VAL A 148 -1.26 9.75 -11.04
N TRP A 149 -1.66 10.99 -11.32
CA TRP A 149 -0.78 12.10 -11.68
C TRP A 149 -0.09 12.78 -10.50
N SER A 150 -0.23 12.25 -9.28
CA SER A 150 0.53 12.72 -8.13
C SER A 150 2.02 12.73 -8.44
N HIS A 151 2.64 13.87 -8.16
CA HIS A 151 4.02 14.16 -8.51
C HIS A 151 4.73 14.79 -7.32
N ASP A 152 5.75 14.10 -6.82
CA ASP A 152 6.68 14.66 -5.86
C ASP A 152 7.77 15.46 -6.60
N ARG A 153 8.14 16.63 -6.08
CA ARG A 153 9.14 17.51 -6.73
C ARG A 153 10.53 16.89 -6.80
N ASN A 154 10.86 16.01 -5.86
CA ASN A 154 12.18 15.40 -5.73
C ASN A 154 12.22 13.98 -6.29
N GLU A 155 11.17 13.19 -6.04
CA GLU A 155 11.11 11.77 -6.39
C GLU A 155 10.39 11.48 -7.71
N GLY A 156 9.65 12.46 -8.25
CA GLY A 156 8.92 12.38 -9.51
C GLY A 156 7.51 11.82 -9.39
N TYR A 157 6.99 11.27 -10.49
CA TYR A 157 5.68 10.61 -10.51
C TYR A 157 5.71 9.28 -9.75
N VAL A 158 4.52 8.78 -9.38
CA VAL A 158 4.30 7.51 -8.66
C VAL A 158 5.10 6.33 -9.26
N ALA A 159 5.16 6.23 -10.59
CA ALA A 159 5.94 5.18 -11.27
C ALA A 159 7.45 5.29 -11.00
N GLU A 160 7.99 6.51 -10.94
CA GLU A 160 9.40 6.75 -10.66
C GLU A 160 9.72 6.46 -9.20
N ILE A 161 8.84 6.87 -8.28
CA ILE A 161 8.92 6.55 -6.86
C ILE A 161 8.97 5.04 -6.65
N ALA A 162 8.06 4.29 -7.30
CA ALA A 162 8.04 2.83 -7.23
C ALA A 162 9.33 2.20 -7.75
N ILE A 163 9.93 2.76 -8.81
CA ILE A 163 11.20 2.26 -9.35
C ILE A 163 12.34 2.54 -8.38
N ASN A 164 12.47 3.78 -7.91
CA ASN A 164 13.54 4.23 -7.02
C ASN A 164 13.54 3.43 -5.71
N ASN A 165 12.34 3.08 -5.22
CA ASN A 165 12.14 2.32 -3.98
C ASN A 165 12.05 0.79 -4.19
N ARG A 166 12.22 0.28 -5.42
CA ARG A 166 12.13 -1.15 -5.77
C ARG A 166 10.82 -1.84 -5.38
N GLN A 167 9.71 -1.13 -5.52
CA GLN A 167 8.39 -1.60 -5.15
C GLN A 167 7.71 -2.32 -6.32
N GLU A 168 8.03 -3.60 -6.48
CA GLU A 168 7.64 -4.41 -7.66
C GLU A 168 6.13 -4.53 -7.79
N LYS A 169 5.45 -4.76 -6.66
CA LYS A 169 3.99 -4.91 -6.62
C LYS A 169 3.30 -3.61 -7.02
N VAL A 170 3.83 -2.46 -6.61
CA VAL A 170 3.30 -1.13 -6.98
C VAL A 170 3.54 -0.87 -8.46
N PHE A 171 4.74 -1.12 -8.97
CA PHE A 171 5.02 -0.94 -10.39
C PHE A 171 4.15 -1.88 -11.26
N SER A 172 3.98 -3.13 -10.84
CA SER A 172 3.08 -4.08 -11.51
C SER A 172 1.63 -3.62 -11.50
N LEU A 173 1.15 -2.97 -10.42
CA LEU A 173 -0.19 -2.37 -10.39
C LEU A 173 -0.30 -1.30 -11.48
N LEU A 174 0.66 -0.37 -11.54
CA LEU A 174 0.67 0.74 -12.50
C LEU A 174 0.71 0.25 -13.96
N CYS A 175 1.48 -0.79 -14.28
CA CYS A 175 1.53 -1.38 -15.62
C CYS A 175 0.21 -2.03 -16.07
N LYS A 176 -0.59 -2.53 -15.11
CA LYS A 176 -1.89 -3.17 -15.38
C LYS A 176 -3.04 -2.17 -15.49
N MET A 177 -2.83 -0.93 -15.06
CA MET A 177 -3.83 0.13 -15.14
C MET A 177 -4.05 0.63 -16.58
N PRO A 178 -5.16 1.37 -16.85
CA PRO A 178 -5.46 1.92 -18.17
C PRO A 178 -4.32 2.79 -18.71
N THR A 179 -4.37 3.09 -20.02
CA THR A 179 -3.32 3.79 -20.79
C THR A 179 -2.74 5.03 -20.13
N ILE A 180 -3.53 5.71 -19.27
CA ILE A 180 -3.12 6.89 -18.52
C ILE A 180 -1.91 6.63 -17.59
N CYS A 181 -1.89 5.50 -16.87
CA CYS A 181 -0.77 5.09 -16.03
C CYS A 181 0.43 4.64 -16.86
N LYS A 182 0.17 3.99 -18.01
CA LYS A 182 1.22 3.58 -18.95
C LYS A 182 1.97 4.78 -19.52
N MET A 183 1.31 5.93 -19.71
CA MET A 183 1.99 7.16 -20.16
C MET A 183 3.08 7.64 -19.19
N GLN A 184 2.89 7.45 -17.88
CA GLN A 184 3.91 7.75 -16.87
C GLN A 184 5.07 6.75 -16.94
N VAL A 185 4.74 5.46 -16.97
CA VAL A 185 5.72 4.36 -17.05
C VAL A 185 6.61 4.48 -18.29
N LEU A 186 6.04 4.92 -19.41
CA LEU A 186 6.71 5.11 -20.69
C LEU A 186 7.46 6.46 -20.80
N GLY A 187 7.38 7.33 -19.78
CA GLY A 187 8.03 8.64 -19.80
C GLY A 187 7.50 9.55 -20.94
N ILE A 188 6.20 9.45 -21.26
CA ILE A 188 5.57 10.21 -22.34
C ILE A 188 5.30 11.67 -21.92
N ARG A 189 5.17 11.92 -20.61
CA ARG A 189 5.09 13.29 -20.05
C ARG A 189 6.21 13.47 -19.01
N PRO A 190 7.45 13.78 -19.44
CA PRO A 190 8.49 14.17 -18.50
C PRO A 190 8.11 15.51 -17.84
N PRO A 191 8.45 15.73 -16.55
CA PRO A 191 8.42 17.06 -15.97
C PRO A 191 9.27 18.03 -16.82
N PRO A 192 8.93 19.32 -16.88
CA PRO A 192 9.59 20.29 -17.77
C PRO A 192 11.12 20.37 -17.58
N ASP A 193 11.62 20.02 -16.39
CA ASP A 193 13.05 20.10 -16.04
C ASP A 193 13.77 18.73 -15.96
N TYR A 194 13.07 17.61 -16.19
CA TYR A 194 13.65 16.26 -16.07
C TYR A 194 13.91 15.63 -17.44
N GLY A 195 15.17 15.26 -17.69
CA GLY A 195 15.56 14.53 -18.90
C GLY A 195 14.74 13.26 -19.11
N ARG A 196 14.43 12.93 -20.37
CA ARG A 196 13.64 11.74 -20.74
C ARG A 196 14.40 10.45 -20.43
N HIS A 197 14.31 9.98 -19.20
CA HIS A 197 14.88 8.71 -18.76
C HIS A 197 13.75 7.68 -18.60
N THR A 198 13.68 6.71 -19.51
CA THR A 198 12.72 5.61 -19.43
C THR A 198 12.87 4.84 -18.11
N SER A 199 11.76 4.35 -17.57
CA SER A 199 11.69 3.48 -16.39
C SER A 199 12.76 2.36 -16.39
N ALA A 200 12.97 1.72 -17.54
CA ALA A 200 14.00 0.69 -17.74
C ALA A 200 15.44 1.20 -17.49
N TYR A 201 15.77 2.42 -17.91
CA TYR A 201 17.10 3.00 -17.68
C TYR A 201 17.33 3.27 -16.18
N LYS A 202 16.33 3.81 -15.48
CA LYS A 202 16.39 4.03 -14.02
C LYS A 202 16.54 2.71 -13.27
N ALA A 203 15.76 1.69 -13.64
CA ALA A 203 15.87 0.34 -13.08
C ALA A 203 17.27 -0.26 -13.27
N ALA A 204 17.85 -0.15 -14.48
CA ALA A 204 19.19 -0.64 -14.77
C ALA A 204 20.27 0.07 -13.94
N LYS A 205 20.20 1.39 -13.79
CA LYS A 205 21.13 2.16 -12.95
C LYS A 205 21.02 1.79 -11.46
N LEU A 206 19.81 1.47 -11.00
CA LEU A 206 19.60 1.04 -9.62
C LEU A 206 20.18 -0.37 -9.37
N ALA A 207 20.09 -1.27 -10.36
CA ALA A 207 20.67 -2.62 -10.31
C ALA A 207 22.18 -2.59 -10.09
N THR A 208 22.89 -1.68 -10.75
CA THR A 208 24.34 -1.54 -10.61
C THR A 208 24.78 -1.02 -9.25
N LYS A 209 23.88 -0.45 -8.43
CA LYS A 209 24.21 0.18 -7.15
C LYS A 209 23.98 -0.72 -5.93
N ILE A 210 23.28 -1.85 -6.07
CA ILE A 210 22.99 -2.73 -4.92
C ILE A 210 24.08 -3.77 -4.74
N GLU A 211 24.88 -3.62 -3.70
CA GLU A 211 25.92 -4.59 -3.28
C GLU A 211 25.46 -5.55 -2.15
N SER A 212 24.17 -5.60 -1.81
CA SER A 212 23.73 -6.04 -0.47
C SER A 212 23.00 -7.39 -0.34
N ILE A 213 22.93 -8.25 -1.37
CA ILE A 213 22.40 -9.61 -1.17
C ILE A 213 23.55 -10.62 -1.06
N PRO A 214 23.63 -11.43 0.01
CA PRO A 214 24.59 -12.52 0.06
C PRO A 214 24.31 -13.54 -1.06
N GLY A 215 25.23 -13.62 -2.03
CA GLY A 215 25.19 -14.60 -3.11
C GLY A 215 24.74 -14.03 -4.47
N ALA A 216 25.63 -14.10 -5.46
CA ALA A 216 25.42 -13.58 -6.82
C ALA A 216 24.17 -14.16 -7.51
N ALA A 217 23.82 -15.42 -7.23
CA ALA A 217 22.64 -16.07 -7.82
C ALA A 217 21.32 -15.45 -7.33
N PHE A 218 21.20 -15.14 -6.03
CA PHE A 218 19.99 -14.50 -5.48
C PHE A 218 19.88 -13.04 -5.90
N GLN A 219 21.02 -12.36 -6.05
CA GLN A 219 21.07 -11.02 -6.64
C GLN A 219 20.56 -11.06 -8.08
N MET A 220 21.11 -11.93 -8.94
CA MET A 220 20.64 -12.10 -10.31
C MET A 220 19.15 -12.47 -10.39
N GLN A 221 18.67 -13.40 -9.55
CA GLN A 221 17.26 -13.81 -9.59
C GLN A 221 16.31 -12.66 -9.23
N ARG A 222 16.66 -11.83 -8.25
CA ARG A 222 15.85 -10.67 -7.86
C ARG A 222 15.87 -9.58 -8.93
N GLU A 223 17.05 -9.26 -9.46
CA GLU A 223 17.16 -8.27 -10.54
C GLU A 223 16.42 -8.76 -11.81
N LEU A 224 16.43 -10.05 -12.11
CA LEU A 224 15.74 -10.61 -13.28
C LEU A 224 14.20 -10.51 -13.17
N GLN A 225 13.62 -10.68 -11.98
CA GLN A 225 12.19 -10.42 -11.76
C GLN A 225 11.86 -8.94 -11.92
N TRP A 226 12.72 -8.08 -11.38
CA TRP A 226 12.59 -6.62 -11.51
C TRP A 226 12.62 -6.17 -12.99
N PHE A 227 13.57 -6.68 -13.78
CA PHE A 227 13.67 -6.34 -15.21
C PHE A 227 12.48 -6.84 -16.02
N LYS A 228 11.94 -8.03 -15.73
CA LYS A 228 10.73 -8.53 -16.42
C LYS A 228 9.54 -7.59 -16.23
N VAL A 229 9.43 -7.01 -15.05
CA VAL A 229 8.35 -6.08 -14.71
C VAL A 229 8.57 -4.72 -15.39
N CYS A 230 9.82 -4.24 -15.50
CA CYS A 230 10.14 -2.94 -16.13
C CYS A 230 10.25 -2.95 -17.67
N LEU A 231 10.34 -4.11 -18.34
CA LEU A 231 10.52 -4.25 -19.79
C LEU A 231 9.19 -4.36 -20.59
N ILE A 232 8.06 -3.98 -19.99
CA ILE A 232 6.71 -4.04 -20.60
C ILE A 232 6.44 -2.81 -21.47
#